data_AF-A0A1Q6R9F8-F1
#
_entry.id   AF-A0A1Q6R9F8-F1
#
_cell.length_a   1.000
_cell.length_b   1.000
_cell.length_c   1.000
_cell.angle_alpha   90.00
_cell.angle_beta   90.00
_cell.angle_gamma   90.00
#
_symmetry.space_group_name_H-M   'P 1'
#
loop_
_entity.id
_entity.type
_entity.pdbx_description
1 polymer ?
#
loop_
_entity_poly.entity_id
_entity_poly.type
_entity_poly.pdbx_seq_one_letter_code
_entity_poly.pdbx_strand_id
1 'polypeptide(L)'
;MIFYMTVCARGEETAEAVLVPFQNFREAREQPELYRSMLMNVLLFFPIGLSLPFVLGKWKLSVPVTVVLACLSSAGIEYLQYRYSLGRCEVDDVIMNTLGALLGCSARWISHSRKRK
;
A
#
# COMPACT_ATOMS: atom_id res chain seq x y z
N MET A 1 12.13 13.93 33.73
CA MET A 1 13.31 14.24 32.89
C MET A 1 13.51 13.20 31.79
N ILE A 2 13.52 11.90 32.09
CA ILE A 2 13.65 10.84 31.05
C ILE A 2 12.51 10.90 30.03
N PHE A 3 11.25 11.04 30.47
CA PHE A 3 10.09 11.13 29.55
C PHE A 3 10.15 12.33 28.59
N TYR A 4 10.66 13.47 29.05
CA TYR A 4 10.80 14.67 28.23
C TYR A 4 11.98 14.54 27.25
N MET A 5 13.08 13.89 27.65
CA MET A 5 14.17 13.57 26.73
C MET A 5 13.77 12.49 25.72
N THR A 6 12.95 11.50 26.07
CA THR A 6 12.44 10.52 25.09
C THR A 6 11.42 11.12 24.12
N VAL A 7 10.61 12.09 24.56
CA VAL A 7 9.63 12.76 23.69
C VAL A 7 10.28 13.86 22.84
N CYS A 8 11.24 14.62 23.39
CA CYS A 8 11.95 15.68 22.65
C CYS A 8 13.10 15.15 21.78
N ALA A 9 13.77 14.05 22.12
CA ALA A 9 14.77 13.44 21.24
C ALA A 9 14.14 12.70 20.04
N ARG A 10 12.84 12.37 20.09
CA ARG A 10 12.08 11.87 18.94
C ARG A 10 11.62 12.97 17.98
N GLY A 11 11.87 14.25 18.31
CA GLY A 11 11.59 15.37 17.41
C GLY A 11 12.50 15.44 16.18
N GLU A 12 13.57 14.66 16.17
CA GLU A 12 14.52 14.51 15.06
C GLU A 12 14.45 13.14 14.37
N GLU A 13 13.41 12.33 14.62
CA GLU A 13 13.05 11.27 13.66
C GLU A 13 12.42 11.97 12.46
N THR A 14 13.27 12.60 11.64
CA THR A 14 12.89 13.12 10.33
C THR A 14 12.24 11.95 9.61
N ALA A 15 10.95 12.07 9.33
CA ALA A 15 10.24 11.08 8.54
C ALA A 15 11.02 10.88 7.23
N GLU A 16 11.74 9.76 7.13
CA GLU A 16 12.54 9.45 5.94
C GLU A 16 11.57 9.13 4.81
N ALA A 17 11.46 10.06 3.86
CA ALA A 17 10.68 9.88 2.66
C ALA A 17 11.59 9.35 1.54
N VAL A 18 11.49 8.05 1.26
CA VAL A 18 12.16 7.39 0.14
C VAL A 18 11.24 7.49 -1.07
N LEU A 19 11.41 8.56 -1.83
CA LEU A 19 10.63 8.84 -3.04
C LEU A 19 11.24 8.26 -4.32
N VAL A 20 12.28 7.42 -4.19
CA VAL A 20 12.93 6.78 -5.32
C VAL A 20 12.21 5.47 -5.62
N PRO A 21 11.52 5.35 -6.77
CA PRO A 21 10.84 4.13 -7.11
C PRO A 21 11.83 3.00 -7.36
N PHE A 22 11.44 1.79 -6.98
CA PHE A 22 12.18 0.53 -7.03
C PHE A 22 13.45 0.48 -6.18
N GLN A 23 13.60 1.38 -5.21
CA GLN A 23 14.72 1.34 -4.29
C GLN A 23 14.64 0.12 -3.35
N ASN A 24 13.43 -0.20 -2.86
CA ASN A 24 13.21 -1.37 -2.01
C ASN A 24 13.58 -2.67 -2.72
N PHE A 25 13.38 -2.79 -4.04
CA PHE A 25 13.82 -3.97 -4.79
C PHE A 25 15.35 -4.11 -4.85
N ARG A 26 16.09 -3.00 -4.85
CA ARG A 26 17.56 -3.01 -4.85
C ARG A 26 18.08 -3.40 -3.48
N GLU A 27 17.52 -2.79 -2.43
CA GLU A 27 17.87 -3.08 -1.04
C GLU A 27 17.46 -4.49 -0.63
N ALA A 28 16.36 -5.01 -1.18
CA ALA A 28 15.87 -6.35 -0.91
C ALA A 28 16.83 -7.46 -1.35
N ARG A 29 17.78 -7.16 -2.27
CA ARG A 29 18.85 -8.10 -2.65
C ARG A 29 19.82 -8.36 -1.51
N GLU A 30 20.07 -7.35 -0.69
CA GLU A 30 20.92 -7.44 0.50
C GLU A 30 20.11 -7.83 1.74
N GLN A 31 18.87 -7.34 1.85
CA GLN A 31 17.98 -7.54 2.99
C GLN A 31 16.67 -8.22 2.56
N PRO A 32 16.57 -9.56 2.63
CA PRO A 32 15.40 -10.29 2.14
C PRO A 32 14.11 -9.99 2.92
N GLU A 33 14.18 -9.41 4.12
CA GLU A 33 13.00 -8.97 4.88
C GLU A 33 12.19 -7.90 4.14
N LEU A 34 12.83 -7.09 3.28
CA LEU A 34 12.14 -6.10 2.46
C LEU A 34 11.20 -6.76 1.43
N TYR A 35 11.56 -7.92 0.87
CA TYR A 35 10.63 -8.67 0.02
C TYR A 35 9.37 -9.10 0.76
N ARG A 36 9.50 -9.43 2.05
CA ARG A 36 8.34 -9.81 2.88
C ARG A 36 7.45 -8.61 3.13
N SER A 37 8.03 -7.43 3.39
CA SER A 37 7.30 -6.18 3.54
C SER A 37 6.51 -5.84 2.27
N MET A 38 7.18 -5.87 1.11
CA MET A 38 6.55 -5.63 -0.19
C MET A 38 5.41 -6.62 -0.48
N LEU A 39 5.63 -7.91 -0.16
CA LEU A 39 4.59 -8.93 -0.31
C LEU A 39 3.40 -8.68 0.65
N MET A 40 3.66 -8.25 1.88
CA MET A 40 2.63 -7.92 2.86
C MET A 40 1.76 -6.75 2.38
N ASN A 41 2.36 -5.74 1.76
CA ASN A 41 1.66 -4.61 1.15
C ASN A 41 0.75 -5.06 -0.01
N VAL A 42 1.25 -5.91 -0.91
CA VAL A 42 0.41 -6.55 -1.96
C VAL A 42 -0.75 -7.33 -1.32
N LEU A 43 -0.48 -8.14 -0.29
CA LEU A 43 -1.49 -8.96 0.38
C LEU A 43 -2.52 -8.15 1.17
N LEU A 44 -2.16 -6.97 1.66
CA LEU A 44 -3.09 -6.07 2.36
C LEU A 44 -4.15 -5.52 1.40
N PHE A 45 -3.74 -5.12 0.19
CA PHE A 45 -4.64 -4.52 -0.80
C PHE A 45 -5.32 -5.53 -1.72
N PHE A 46 -4.81 -6.75 -1.82
CA PHE A 46 -5.44 -7.84 -2.57
C PHE A 46 -6.90 -8.14 -2.16
N PRO A 47 -7.22 -8.41 -0.88
CA PRO A 47 -8.60 -8.65 -0.45
C PRO A 47 -9.45 -7.39 -0.57
N ILE A 48 -8.86 -6.20 -0.44
CA ILE A 48 -9.54 -4.91 -0.65
C ILE A 48 -9.96 -4.77 -2.12
N GLY A 49 -9.07 -5.07 -3.08
CA GLY A 49 -9.39 -5.07 -4.51
C GLY A 49 -10.44 -6.12 -4.90
N LEU A 50 -10.47 -7.26 -4.21
CA LEU A 50 -11.48 -8.31 -4.40
C LEU A 50 -12.87 -7.91 -3.84
N SER A 51 -12.88 -7.26 -2.67
CA SER A 51 -14.08 -6.96 -1.87
C SER A 51 -14.73 -5.60 -2.17
N LEU A 52 -13.98 -4.62 -2.68
CA LEU A 52 -14.50 -3.28 -3.02
C LEU A 52 -15.80 -3.34 -3.85
N PRO A 53 -15.88 -4.17 -4.91
CA PRO A 53 -17.08 -4.26 -5.72
C PRO A 53 -18.26 -4.96 -5.03
N PHE A 54 -18.02 -5.69 -3.92
CA PHE A 54 -19.06 -6.33 -3.11
C PHE A 54 -19.64 -5.36 -2.08
N VAL A 55 -18.77 -4.61 -1.38
CA VAL A 55 -19.17 -3.58 -0.42
C VAL A 55 -19.92 -2.45 -1.13
N LEU A 56 -19.48 -2.07 -2.32
CA LEU A 56 -20.10 -0.98 -3.06
C LEU A 56 -21.30 -1.39 -3.92
N GLY A 57 -21.70 -2.69 -3.88
CA GLY A 57 -23.00 -3.32 -4.21
C GLY A 57 -23.76 -2.94 -5.50
N LYS A 58 -23.77 -1.65 -5.87
CA LYS A 58 -24.47 -1.02 -6.99
C LYS A 58 -23.51 -0.32 -7.96
N TRP A 59 -22.30 0.02 -7.53
CA TRP A 59 -21.32 0.67 -8.39
C TRP A 59 -20.52 -0.40 -9.12
N LYS A 60 -20.76 -0.57 -10.43
CA LYS A 60 -19.84 -1.30 -11.32
C LYS A 60 -18.55 -0.50 -11.41
N LEU A 61 -17.75 -0.52 -10.36
CA LEU A 61 -16.44 0.09 -10.35
C LEU A 61 -15.60 -0.63 -11.41
N SER A 62 -15.28 0.11 -12.46
CA SER A 62 -14.32 -0.33 -13.46
C SER A 62 -12.96 -0.53 -12.78
N VAL A 63 -12.20 -1.53 -13.22
CA VAL A 63 -10.82 -1.81 -12.79
C VAL A 63 -9.98 -0.53 -12.59
N PRO A 64 -9.96 0.46 -13.52
CA PRO A 64 -9.22 1.71 -13.32
C PRO A 64 -9.68 2.53 -12.10
N VAL A 65 -10.97 2.53 -11.77
CA VAL A 65 -11.46 3.29 -10.60
C VAL A 65 -11.01 2.64 -9.29
N THR A 66 -11.03 1.30 -9.22
CA THR A 66 -10.50 0.56 -8.07
C THR A 66 -9.00 0.81 -7.88
N VAL A 67 -8.25 0.85 -8.98
CA VAL A 67 -6.81 1.14 -8.97
C VAL A 67 -6.52 2.57 -8.50
N VAL A 68 -7.25 3.57 -9.01
CA VAL A 68 -7.10 4.97 -8.58
C VAL A 68 -7.46 5.14 -7.11
N LEU A 69 -8.55 4.53 -6.64
CA LEU A 69 -8.93 4.57 -5.21
C LEU A 69 -7.87 3.90 -4.33
N ALA A 70 -7.35 2.74 -4.74
CA ALA A 70 -6.28 2.05 -4.00
C ALA A 70 -4.99 2.89 -3.95
N CYS A 71 -4.60 3.51 -5.07
CA CYS A 71 -3.44 4.39 -5.14
C CYS A 71 -3.63 5.63 -4.24
N LEU A 72 -4.80 6.29 -4.29
CA LEU A 72 -5.11 7.42 -3.41
C LEU A 72 -5.13 7.03 -1.93
N SER A 73 -5.71 5.86 -1.59
CA SER A 73 -5.69 5.34 -0.23
C SER A 73 -4.28 5.03 0.24
N SER A 74 -3.43 4.44 -0.59
CA SER A 74 -2.04 4.15 -0.24
C SER A 74 -1.21 5.41 -0.08
N ALA A 75 -1.34 6.38 -1.00
CA ALA A 75 -0.70 7.69 -0.87
C ALA A 75 -1.18 8.44 0.39
N GLY A 76 -2.45 8.27 0.77
CA GLY A 76 -2.99 8.77 2.03
C GLY A 76 -2.35 8.13 3.25
N ILE A 77 -2.15 6.81 3.25
CA ILE A 77 -1.47 6.09 4.34
C ILE A 77 -0.03 6.57 4.49
N GLU A 78 0.72 6.67 3.39
CA GLU A 78 2.10 7.19 3.39
C GLU A 78 2.17 8.66 3.83
N TYR A 79 1.24 9.49 3.39
CA TYR A 79 1.15 10.88 3.85
C TYR A 79 0.90 10.97 5.36
N LEU A 80 0.03 10.11 5.91
CA LEU A 80 -0.20 10.04 7.36
C LEU A 80 1.06 9.54 8.08
N GLN A 81 1.74 8.53 7.57
CA GLN A 81 2.99 8.03 8.15
C GLN A 81 4.07 9.11 8.19
N TYR A 82 4.22 9.88 7.09
CA TYR A 82 5.12 11.02 7.03
C TYR A 82 4.72 12.12 8.02
N ARG A 83 3.43 12.45 8.09
CA ARG A 83 2.92 13.56 8.93
C ARG A 83 3.00 13.28 10.42
N TYR A 84 2.86 12.03 10.83
CA TYR A 84 2.91 11.61 12.22
C TYR A 84 4.28 11.00 12.62
N SER A 85 5.29 11.05 11.73
CA SER A 85 6.60 10.42 11.91
C SER A 85 6.51 8.96 12.38
N LEU A 86 5.51 8.23 11.90
CA LEU A 86 5.23 6.85 12.33
C LEU A 86 6.10 5.81 11.60
N GLY A 87 6.90 6.24 10.62
CA GLY A 87 7.77 5.35 9.85
C GLY A 87 8.33 6.00 8.59
N ARG A 88 8.84 5.15 7.69
CA ARG A 88 9.35 5.53 6.37
C ARG A 88 8.20 5.68 5.38
N CYS A 89 8.24 6.76 4.60
CA CYS A 89 7.31 6.99 3.50
C CYS A 89 7.99 6.49 2.22
N GLU A 90 7.50 5.40 1.65
CA GLU A 90 8.20 4.69 0.56
C GLU A 90 7.28 4.57 -0.65
N VAL A 91 7.62 5.22 -1.76
CA VAL A 91 6.80 5.16 -2.99
C VAL A 91 6.60 3.72 -3.51
N ASP A 92 7.53 2.84 -3.17
CA ASP A 92 7.43 1.41 -3.47
C ASP A 92 6.22 0.74 -2.79
N ASP A 93 5.80 1.23 -1.63
CA ASP A 93 4.62 0.73 -0.92
C ASP A 93 3.33 1.11 -1.65
N VAL A 94 3.20 2.35 -2.16
CA VAL A 94 2.12 2.72 -3.10
C VAL A 94 2.07 1.78 -4.28
N ILE A 95 3.22 1.46 -4.89
CA ILE A 95 3.29 0.58 -6.06
C ILE A 95 2.83 -0.83 -5.70
N MET A 96 3.31 -1.39 -4.60
CA MET A 96 2.93 -2.74 -4.12
C MET A 96 1.45 -2.82 -3.75
N ASN A 97 0.93 -1.83 -3.02
CA ASN A 97 -0.48 -1.76 -2.64
C ASN A 97 -1.39 -1.63 -3.86
N THR A 98 -1.00 -0.79 -4.83
CA THR A 98 -1.73 -0.64 -6.09
C THR A 98 -1.72 -1.94 -6.91
N LEU A 99 -0.59 -2.65 -6.94
CA LEU A 99 -0.46 -3.96 -7.58
C LEU A 99 -1.36 -5.01 -6.93
N GLY A 100 -1.42 -5.05 -5.59
CA GLY A 100 -2.33 -5.91 -4.83
C GLY A 100 -3.79 -5.67 -5.21
N ALA A 101 -4.23 -4.41 -5.25
CA ALA A 101 -5.58 -4.04 -5.65
C ALA A 101 -5.91 -4.45 -7.10
N LEU A 102 -4.97 -4.26 -8.04
CA LEU A 102 -5.10 -4.67 -9.44
C LEU A 102 -5.27 -6.19 -9.56
N LEU A 103 -4.44 -6.98 -8.86
CA LEU A 103 -4.51 -8.44 -8.86
C LEU A 103 -5.84 -8.93 -8.29
N GLY A 104 -6.30 -8.36 -7.18
CA GLY A 104 -7.60 -8.71 -6.58
C GLY A 104 -8.77 -8.39 -7.53
N CYS A 105 -8.73 -7.23 -8.20
CA CYS A 105 -9.75 -6.83 -9.17
C CYS A 105 -9.74 -7.72 -10.44
N SER A 106 -8.56 -8.07 -10.92
CA SER A 106 -8.37 -8.95 -12.09
C SER A 106 -8.87 -10.37 -11.80
N ALA A 107 -8.54 -10.92 -10.62
CA ALA A 107 -9.04 -12.22 -10.18
C ALA A 107 -10.58 -12.25 -10.12
N ARG A 108 -11.20 -11.16 -9.64
CA ARG A 108 -12.66 -11.00 -9.69
C ARG A 108 -13.19 -10.98 -11.11
N TRP A 109 -12.58 -10.20 -12.00
CA TRP A 109 -13.04 -10.07 -13.39
C TRP A 109 -13.02 -11.43 -14.11
N ILE A 110 -11.99 -12.24 -13.88
CA ILE A 110 -11.88 -13.62 -14.38
C ILE A 110 -12.99 -14.50 -13.78
N SER A 111 -13.21 -14.44 -12.47
CA SER A 111 -14.25 -15.21 -11.77
C SER A 111 -15.66 -14.85 -12.25
N HIS A 112 -15.94 -13.56 -12.47
CA HIS A 112 -17.23 -13.10 -12.98
C HIS A 112 -17.45 -13.50 -14.45
N SER A 113 -16.38 -13.48 -15.27
CA SER A 113 -16.43 -13.95 -16.67
C SER A 113 -16.71 -15.44 -16.78
N ARG A 114 -16.26 -16.26 -15.80
CA ARG A 114 -16.55 -17.70 -15.76
C ARG A 114 -18.00 -18.03 -15.37
N LYS A 115 -18.68 -17.19 -14.58
CA LYS A 115 -20.10 -17.41 -14.19
C LYS A 115 -21.12 -17.00 -15.27
N ARG A 116 -20.68 -16.37 -16.37
CA ARG A 116 -21.55 -15.96 -17.49
C ARG A 116 -21.48 -16.90 -18.70
N LYS A 117 -20.84 -18.06 -18.58
CA LYS A 117 -20.96 -19.21 -19.48
C LYS A 117 -21.75 -20.29 -18.79
#